data_AF-A0A9P6HY07-F1
#
_entry.id   AF-A0A9P6HY07-F1
#
_cell.length_a   1.000
_cell.length_b   1.000
_cell.length_c   1.000
_cell.angle_alpha   90.00
_cell.angle_beta   90.00
_cell.angle_gamma   90.00
#
_symmetry.space_group_name_H-M   'P 1'
#
loop_
_entity.id
_entity.type
_entity.pdbx_description
1 polymer ?
#
loop_
_entity_poly.entity_id
_entity_poly.type
_entity_poly.pdbx_seq_one_letter_code
_entity_poly.pdbx_strand_id
1 'polypeptide(L)'
;MSQAPSLDGKLILIANVNIVPDHYNDWQAAYDKLASHVFPNEPNTITYYFGLPLEYADNPCRTPYMFAFEIYSSRTDLYDVHLKSKIMIETFLPAALPVMTTGLDLRHFEVVGGFLDRSGQRKECGIMQETQIGCVDTTARAEVIGALKMLCRAAGEEEDVFTFLGLRGQDDEISLALSVKSKMVKVRNPVLLAAAFTACAAAQQLSEPLAYANITSVLDTILARGYINVGTTGDYKPFTYLVTNQTTLPNTTAINTTYIGADIDAAQSLSNALGLPNPPRLVKTIWANITSDLVAGKFDIAMGGVSLTLARARTVFFSTAIQRVGKTACIRCADASKYTDLASLDQPGVKVAVNPGGTNEAFDRANLKSAEIVLVEDNNAVYQAVLDGTADAMISDLIEVELQVKLHEGELCIANPDAPFNFEELGYAVSRDIVWKQFVDTWVHVQLGSGAWNTTLDKWLNYKWPSV
;
A
#
# COMPACT_ATOMS: atom_id res chain seq x y z
N MET A 1 0.77 33.18 -39.46
CA MET A 1 0.69 31.95 -38.64
C MET A 1 2.11 31.42 -38.51
N SER A 2 2.73 31.56 -37.34
CA SER A 2 4.03 30.91 -37.11
C SER A 2 3.79 29.40 -37.12
N GLN A 3 4.49 28.66 -37.97
CA GLN A 3 4.46 27.21 -37.93
C GLN A 3 4.83 26.74 -36.51
N ALA A 4 4.06 25.79 -35.97
CA ALA A 4 4.42 25.14 -34.71
C ALA A 4 5.85 24.56 -34.83
N PRO A 5 6.68 24.64 -33.78
CA PRO A 5 8.04 24.14 -33.84
C PRO A 5 8.06 22.63 -34.16
N SER A 6 9.05 22.19 -34.94
CA SER A 6 9.23 20.76 -35.18
C SER A 6 9.50 20.04 -33.86
N LEU A 7 8.80 18.93 -33.66
CA LEU A 7 8.90 18.08 -32.47
C LEU A 7 9.89 16.92 -32.66
N ASP A 8 10.45 16.77 -33.86
CA ASP A 8 11.41 15.71 -34.16
C ASP A 8 12.68 15.87 -33.33
N GLY A 9 13.08 14.79 -32.67
CA GLY A 9 14.28 14.76 -31.81
C GLY A 9 14.17 15.58 -30.52
N LYS A 10 12.99 16.10 -30.18
CA LYS A 10 12.77 16.82 -28.91
C LYS A 10 12.60 15.86 -27.75
N LEU A 11 13.14 16.24 -26.61
CA LEU A 11 12.95 15.54 -25.34
C LEU A 11 11.74 16.13 -24.65
N ILE A 12 10.76 15.29 -24.35
CA ILE A 12 9.61 15.67 -23.54
C ILE A 12 9.83 15.15 -22.13
N LEU A 13 9.64 16.04 -21.16
CA LEU A 13 9.67 15.73 -19.75
C LEU A 13 8.23 15.76 -19.24
N ILE A 14 7.83 14.69 -18.57
CA ILE A 14 6.59 14.64 -17.81
C ILE A 14 6.95 14.32 -16.38
N ALA A 15 6.50 15.15 -15.45
CA ALA A 15 6.79 14.98 -14.04
C ALA A 15 5.57 15.21 -13.16
N ASN A 16 5.48 14.43 -12.08
CA ASN A 16 4.59 14.73 -10.97
C ASN A 16 5.40 15.49 -9.92
N VAL A 17 4.94 16.69 -9.58
CA VAL A 17 5.55 17.51 -8.55
C VAL A 17 4.69 17.38 -7.30
N ASN A 18 5.13 16.56 -6.36
CA ASN A 18 4.42 16.35 -5.10
C ASN A 18 4.92 17.32 -4.04
N ILE A 19 4.00 18.02 -3.40
CA ILE A 19 4.24 19.17 -2.52
C ILE A 19 3.77 18.83 -1.11
N VAL A 20 4.52 19.29 -0.11
CA VAL A 20 4.06 19.21 1.28
C VAL A 20 2.75 20.01 1.40
N PRO A 21 1.72 19.48 2.07
CA PRO A 21 0.44 20.16 2.20
C PRO A 21 0.59 21.63 2.66
N ASP A 22 -0.18 22.53 2.03
CA ASP A 22 -0.19 23.98 2.28
C ASP A 22 1.09 24.76 1.92
N HIS A 23 2.08 24.12 1.29
CA HIS A 23 3.32 24.78 0.84
C HIS A 23 3.39 25.06 -0.68
N TYR A 24 2.28 24.96 -1.42
CA TYR A 24 2.26 25.27 -2.86
C TYR A 24 2.79 26.67 -3.17
N ASN A 25 2.42 27.67 -2.37
CA ASN A 25 2.85 29.06 -2.61
C ASN A 25 4.36 29.23 -2.42
N ASP A 26 4.96 28.50 -1.49
CA ASP A 26 6.41 28.53 -1.27
C ASP A 26 7.13 27.93 -2.48
N TRP A 27 6.62 26.81 -2.99
CA TRP A 27 7.13 26.19 -4.22
C TRP A 27 6.95 27.11 -5.44
N GLN A 28 5.76 27.70 -5.62
CA GLN A 28 5.45 28.61 -6.72
C GLN A 28 6.36 29.84 -6.70
N ALA A 29 6.62 30.42 -5.51
CA ALA A 29 7.53 31.54 -5.36
C ALA A 29 8.99 31.18 -5.71
N ALA A 30 9.40 29.93 -5.48
CA ALA A 30 10.70 29.44 -5.95
C ALA A 30 10.70 29.29 -7.48
N TYR A 31 9.66 28.70 -8.05
CA TYR A 31 9.51 28.51 -9.50
C TYR A 31 9.47 29.84 -10.27
N ASP A 32 8.75 30.86 -9.77
CA ASP A 32 8.64 32.16 -10.44
C ASP A 32 10.01 32.84 -10.65
N LYS A 33 10.94 32.65 -9.69
CA LYS A 33 12.33 33.13 -9.80
C LYS A 33 13.10 32.35 -10.87
N LEU A 34 12.90 31.04 -10.94
CA LEU A 34 13.50 30.18 -11.97
C LEU A 34 12.99 30.57 -13.36
N ALA A 35 11.67 30.65 -13.53
CA ALA A 35 11.01 30.95 -14.80
C ALA A 35 11.47 32.31 -15.38
N SER A 36 11.63 33.32 -14.53
CA SER A 36 12.12 34.65 -14.91
C SER A 36 13.55 34.62 -15.49
N HIS A 37 14.35 33.61 -15.14
CA HIS A 37 15.70 33.42 -15.66
C HIS A 37 15.73 32.49 -16.89
N VAL A 38 14.95 31.42 -16.89
CA VAL A 38 15.01 30.37 -17.92
C VAL A 38 14.56 30.90 -19.28
N PHE A 39 13.41 31.58 -19.37
CA PHE A 39 12.88 32.04 -20.65
C PHE A 39 13.81 33.00 -21.43
N PRO A 40 14.56 33.91 -20.77
CA PRO A 40 15.53 34.75 -21.47
C PRO A 40 16.89 34.08 -21.75
N ASN A 41 17.33 33.12 -20.93
CA ASN A 41 18.72 32.64 -20.93
C ASN A 41 18.90 31.20 -21.45
N GLU A 42 17.83 30.42 -21.55
CA GLU A 42 17.86 29.03 -21.99
C GLU A 42 17.00 28.81 -23.24
N PRO A 43 17.47 29.23 -24.43
CA PRO A 43 16.68 29.17 -25.65
C PRO A 43 16.35 27.74 -26.12
N ASN A 44 17.06 26.74 -25.59
CA ASN A 44 16.85 25.32 -25.89
C ASN A 44 15.75 24.68 -25.04
N THR A 45 15.22 25.43 -24.07
CA THR A 45 14.08 25.08 -23.25
C THR A 45 12.82 25.64 -23.90
N ILE A 46 12.03 24.77 -24.52
CA ILE A 46 11.04 25.13 -25.53
C ILE A 46 9.70 25.54 -24.90
N THR A 47 9.24 24.79 -23.89
CA THR A 47 7.99 25.12 -23.18
C THR A 47 7.93 24.49 -21.80
N TYR A 48 7.09 25.08 -20.95
CA TYR A 48 6.68 24.60 -19.63
C TYR A 48 5.16 24.76 -19.50
N TYR A 49 4.46 23.67 -19.22
CA TYR A 49 3.07 23.69 -18.77
C TYR A 49 2.97 23.04 -17.40
N PHE A 50 2.32 23.73 -16.49
CA PHE A 50 1.95 23.19 -15.19
C PHE A 50 0.43 23.10 -15.12
N GLY A 51 -0.05 21.93 -14.73
CA GLY A 51 -1.46 21.62 -14.54
C GLY A 51 -1.74 21.29 -13.09
N LEU A 52 -2.79 21.91 -12.54
CA LEU A 52 -3.31 21.58 -11.21
C LEU A 52 -4.48 20.60 -11.35
N PRO A 53 -4.69 19.70 -10.37
CA PRO A 53 -5.87 18.85 -10.35
C PRO A 53 -7.13 19.72 -10.23
N LEU A 54 -8.19 19.30 -10.92
CA LEU A 54 -9.40 20.11 -11.08
C LEU A 54 -10.07 20.44 -9.74
N GLU A 55 -9.98 19.53 -8.76
CA GLU A 55 -10.51 19.72 -7.41
C GLU A 55 -9.80 20.83 -6.61
N TYR A 56 -8.60 21.25 -7.04
CA TYR A 56 -7.85 22.36 -6.44
C TYR A 56 -7.91 23.65 -7.29
N ALA A 57 -8.65 23.66 -8.40
CA ALA A 57 -8.70 24.82 -9.30
C ALA A 57 -9.15 26.12 -8.61
N ASP A 58 -10.10 26.02 -7.68
CA ASP A 58 -10.61 27.18 -6.92
C ASP A 58 -9.70 27.57 -5.73
N ASN A 59 -8.78 26.69 -5.33
CA ASN A 59 -7.82 26.97 -4.27
C ASN A 59 -6.46 26.27 -4.51
N PRO A 60 -5.67 26.77 -5.48
CA PRO A 60 -4.38 26.20 -5.85
C PRO A 60 -3.41 26.03 -4.67
N CYS A 61 -3.44 26.97 -3.72
CA CYS A 61 -2.56 27.00 -2.55
C CYS A 61 -2.59 25.72 -1.71
N ARG A 62 -3.69 24.96 -1.80
CA ARG A 62 -3.90 23.71 -1.04
C ARG A 62 -3.55 22.45 -1.83
N THR A 63 -3.09 22.59 -3.08
CA THR A 63 -2.80 21.41 -3.89
C THR A 63 -1.60 20.65 -3.31
N PRO A 64 -1.70 19.32 -3.10
CA PRO A 64 -0.57 18.52 -2.66
C PRO A 64 0.28 18.01 -3.83
N TYR A 65 -0.13 18.26 -5.08
CA TYR A 65 0.62 17.84 -6.26
C TYR A 65 0.24 18.64 -7.50
N MET A 66 1.16 18.74 -8.46
CA MET A 66 0.88 19.28 -9.79
C MET A 66 1.53 18.43 -10.87
N PHE A 67 1.00 18.56 -12.08
CA PHE A 67 1.53 17.93 -13.27
C PHE A 67 2.40 18.91 -14.05
N ALA A 68 3.64 18.51 -14.36
CA ALA A 68 4.55 19.28 -15.18
C ALA A 68 4.74 18.59 -16.55
N PHE A 69 4.62 19.37 -17.62
CA PHE A 69 4.94 18.97 -18.98
C PHE A 69 5.90 19.98 -19.57
N GLU A 70 7.08 19.52 -19.98
CA GLU A 70 8.15 20.39 -20.46
C GLU A 70 8.78 19.81 -21.71
N ILE A 71 9.35 20.68 -22.55
CA ILE A 71 10.03 20.24 -23.77
C ILE A 71 11.40 20.89 -23.85
N TYR A 72 12.40 20.06 -24.11
CA TYR A 72 13.80 20.44 -24.31
C TYR A 72 14.28 19.99 -25.68
N SER A 73 15.31 20.66 -26.19
CA SER A 73 15.94 20.25 -27.45
C SER A 73 16.70 18.93 -27.33
N SER A 74 17.25 18.59 -26.16
CA SER A 74 17.97 17.34 -25.90
C SER A 74 18.04 17.01 -24.40
N ARG A 75 18.51 15.80 -24.06
CA ARG A 75 18.85 15.42 -22.67
C ARG A 75 19.96 16.28 -22.08
N THR A 76 20.94 16.69 -22.89
CA THR A 76 22.02 17.57 -22.44
C THR A 76 21.48 18.94 -22.04
N ASP A 77 20.51 19.49 -22.79
CA ASP A 77 19.90 20.77 -22.42
C ASP A 77 19.17 20.69 -21.07
N LEU A 78 18.53 19.57 -20.75
CA LEU A 78 17.93 19.35 -19.43
C LEU A 78 19.01 19.16 -18.34
N TYR A 79 19.86 18.15 -18.48
CA TYR A 79 20.72 17.69 -17.38
C TYR A 79 22.02 18.46 -17.22
N ASP A 80 22.58 18.98 -18.30
CA ASP A 80 23.88 19.65 -18.28
C ASP A 80 23.76 21.18 -18.34
N VAL A 81 22.60 21.70 -18.77
CA VAL A 81 22.33 23.13 -18.84
C VAL A 81 21.29 23.53 -17.78
N HIS A 82 20.03 23.12 -17.94
CA HIS A 82 18.93 23.59 -17.10
C HIS A 82 19.12 23.19 -15.62
N LEU A 83 19.26 21.89 -15.34
CA LEU A 83 19.40 21.36 -13.98
C LEU A 83 20.72 21.74 -13.30
N LYS A 84 21.72 22.15 -14.07
CA LYS A 84 23.02 22.63 -13.57
C LYS A 84 23.15 24.15 -13.60
N SER A 85 22.12 24.87 -14.01
CA SER A 85 22.16 26.32 -14.03
C SER A 85 22.34 26.87 -12.62
N LYS A 86 23.02 28.01 -12.51
CA LYS A 86 23.27 28.65 -11.21
C LYS A 86 21.96 28.95 -10.47
N ILE A 87 20.95 29.42 -11.19
CA ILE A 87 19.63 29.71 -10.62
C ILE A 87 18.95 28.43 -10.10
N MET A 88 19.12 27.30 -10.79
CA MET A 88 18.57 26.02 -10.35
C MET A 88 19.22 25.54 -9.06
N ILE A 89 20.55 25.48 -9.03
CA ILE A 89 21.32 24.92 -7.91
C ILE A 89 21.30 25.83 -6.69
N GLU A 90 21.48 27.14 -6.89
CA GLU A 90 21.67 28.07 -5.78
C GLU A 90 20.37 28.72 -5.30
N THR A 91 19.28 28.65 -6.09
CA THR A 91 18.01 29.31 -5.75
C THR A 91 16.82 28.37 -5.74
N PHE A 92 16.50 27.72 -6.86
CA PHE A 92 15.27 26.93 -6.96
C PHE A 92 15.33 25.66 -6.10
N LEU A 93 16.31 24.77 -6.31
CA LEU A 93 16.39 23.49 -5.58
C LEU A 93 16.45 23.67 -4.06
N PRO A 94 17.26 24.60 -3.49
CA PRO A 94 17.30 24.82 -2.05
C PRO A 94 15.97 25.32 -1.46
N ALA A 95 15.17 26.05 -2.24
CA ALA A 95 13.87 26.57 -1.81
C ALA A 95 12.72 25.57 -2.04
N ALA A 96 12.76 24.83 -3.15
CA ALA A 96 11.69 23.93 -3.56
C ALA A 96 11.78 22.54 -2.91
N LEU A 97 12.97 21.94 -2.79
CA LEU A 97 13.11 20.59 -2.25
C LEU A 97 12.57 20.41 -0.82
N PRO A 98 12.77 21.34 0.14
CA PRO A 98 12.23 21.20 1.49
C PRO A 98 10.69 21.17 1.57
N VAL A 99 10.03 21.69 0.53
CA VAL A 99 8.56 21.75 0.44
C VAL A 99 7.99 20.71 -0.54
N MET A 100 8.80 19.75 -0.98
CA MET A 100 8.39 18.63 -1.83
C MET A 100 8.43 17.30 -1.07
N THR A 101 7.45 16.43 -1.31
CA THR A 101 7.35 15.12 -0.62
C THR A 101 8.10 14.01 -1.36
N THR A 102 8.13 14.10 -2.68
CA THR A 102 9.05 13.35 -3.54
C THR A 102 9.82 14.43 -4.30
N GLY A 103 11.12 14.27 -4.50
CA GLY A 103 11.87 15.18 -5.38
C GLY A 103 11.29 15.22 -6.80
N LEU A 104 12.07 15.72 -7.76
CA LEU A 104 11.62 15.74 -9.16
C LEU A 104 11.46 14.30 -9.70
N ASP A 105 10.22 13.82 -9.84
CA ASP A 105 9.89 12.52 -10.42
C ASP A 105 9.79 12.64 -11.95
N LEU A 106 10.94 12.56 -12.60
CA LEU A 106 11.12 12.90 -14.01
C LEU A 106 10.97 11.68 -14.90
N ARG A 107 10.07 11.74 -15.90
CA ARG A 107 9.97 10.76 -16.98
C ARG A 107 10.23 11.40 -18.34
N HIS A 108 11.01 10.70 -19.15
CA HIS A 108 11.49 11.18 -20.44
C HIS A 108 10.76 10.49 -21.58
N PHE A 109 10.37 11.29 -22.56
CA PHE A 109 9.66 10.84 -23.73
C PHE A 109 10.22 11.46 -25.00
N GLU A 110 9.97 10.78 -26.10
CA GLU A 110 10.15 11.29 -27.47
C GLU A 110 8.81 11.24 -28.19
N VAL A 111 8.56 12.20 -29.09
CA VAL A 111 7.34 12.25 -29.87
C VAL A 111 7.32 11.14 -30.92
N VAL A 112 6.25 10.34 -30.94
CA VAL A 112 6.01 9.39 -32.03
C VAL A 112 5.09 9.97 -33.11
N GLY A 113 4.24 10.95 -32.76
CA GLY A 113 3.38 11.69 -33.68
C GLY A 113 2.45 12.65 -32.94
N GLY A 114 1.83 13.57 -33.69
CA GLY A 114 0.86 14.53 -33.16
C GLY A 114 1.20 15.98 -33.44
N PHE A 115 0.62 16.88 -32.66
CA PHE A 115 0.86 18.33 -32.76
C PHE A 115 0.90 18.99 -31.37
N LEU A 116 1.68 20.06 -31.27
CA LEU A 116 1.84 20.89 -30.07
C LEU A 116 1.29 22.30 -30.33
N ASP A 117 0.48 22.80 -29.40
CA ASP A 117 -0.06 24.17 -29.36
C ASP A 117 -0.46 24.72 -30.74
N ARG A 118 -1.34 23.98 -31.42
CA ARG A 118 -1.74 24.21 -32.82
C ARG A 118 -2.19 25.64 -33.12
N SER A 119 -2.84 26.30 -32.17
CA SER A 119 -3.33 27.67 -32.33
C SER A 119 -2.18 28.68 -32.53
N GLY A 120 -0.95 28.32 -32.16
CA GLY A 120 0.20 29.22 -32.06
C GLY A 120 0.02 30.32 -31.01
N GLN A 121 -1.10 30.29 -30.28
CA GLN A 121 -1.44 31.23 -29.25
C GLN A 121 -1.07 30.57 -27.92
N ARG A 122 -0.25 31.24 -27.11
CA ARG A 122 0.09 30.85 -25.73
C ARG A 122 -1.13 30.99 -24.79
N LYS A 123 -2.27 30.45 -25.20
CA LYS A 123 -3.51 30.48 -24.45
C LYS A 123 -3.45 29.42 -23.35
N GLU A 124 -3.94 29.81 -22.18
CA GLU A 124 -4.24 28.88 -21.11
C GLU A 124 -5.23 27.82 -21.60
N CYS A 125 -4.95 26.55 -21.29
CA CYS A 125 -5.88 25.46 -21.55
C CYS A 125 -6.76 25.21 -20.33
N GLY A 126 -7.93 24.63 -20.56
CA GLY A 126 -8.82 24.25 -19.47
C GLY A 126 -8.46 22.89 -18.86
N ILE A 127 -8.05 21.93 -19.68
CA ILE A 127 -7.76 20.56 -19.26
C ILE A 127 -6.45 20.08 -19.89
N MET A 128 -5.62 19.45 -19.07
CA MET A 128 -4.49 18.63 -19.49
C MET A 128 -4.76 17.20 -19.05
N GLN A 129 -4.63 16.25 -19.97
CA GLN A 129 -4.77 14.84 -19.69
C GLN A 129 -3.55 14.09 -20.21
N GLU A 130 -3.08 13.16 -19.41
CA GLU A 130 -1.99 12.26 -19.75
C GLU A 130 -2.47 10.82 -19.49
N THR A 131 -2.20 9.94 -20.44
CA THR A 131 -2.51 8.50 -20.33
C THR A 131 -1.24 7.70 -20.52
N GLN A 132 -0.74 7.13 -19.42
CA GLN A 132 0.39 6.19 -19.44
C GLN A 132 -0.04 4.86 -20.03
N ILE A 133 0.81 4.30 -20.88
CA ILE A 133 0.60 3.01 -21.53
C ILE A 133 1.84 2.15 -21.26
N GLY A 134 1.68 1.10 -20.45
CA GLY A 134 2.71 0.09 -20.21
C GLY A 134 2.54 -1.08 -21.17
N CYS A 135 3.57 -1.39 -21.96
CA CYS A 135 3.58 -2.57 -22.82
C CYS A 135 4.18 -3.77 -22.08
N VAL A 136 3.75 -4.97 -22.44
CA VAL A 136 4.26 -6.21 -21.82
C VAL A 136 5.68 -6.54 -22.27
N ASP A 137 6.06 -6.13 -23.48
CA ASP A 137 7.39 -6.28 -24.05
C ASP A 137 7.63 -5.25 -25.18
N THR A 138 8.81 -5.32 -25.78
CA THR A 138 9.27 -4.44 -26.86
C THR A 138 8.51 -4.63 -28.18
N THR A 139 7.97 -5.82 -28.42
CA THR A 139 7.19 -6.14 -29.63
C THR A 139 5.83 -5.47 -29.54
N ALA A 140 5.12 -5.68 -28.43
CA ALA A 140 3.86 -5.02 -28.13
C ALA A 140 4.02 -3.48 -28.18
N ARG A 141 5.13 -2.96 -27.64
CA ARG A 141 5.43 -1.53 -27.74
C ARG A 141 5.56 -1.03 -29.17
N ALA A 142 6.21 -1.77 -30.05
CA ALA A 142 6.36 -1.40 -31.45
C ALA A 142 4.99 -1.32 -32.16
N GLU A 143 4.09 -2.27 -31.87
CA GLU A 143 2.72 -2.29 -32.40
C GLU A 143 1.91 -1.09 -31.91
N VAL A 144 1.94 -0.82 -30.60
CA VAL A 144 1.23 0.31 -29.99
C VAL A 144 1.78 1.65 -30.49
N ILE A 145 3.09 1.78 -30.73
CA ILE A 145 3.67 2.96 -31.41
C ILE A 145 3.04 3.15 -32.79
N GLY A 146 2.86 2.07 -33.55
CA GLY A 146 2.17 2.11 -34.84
C GLY A 146 0.73 2.62 -34.73
N ALA A 147 -0.01 2.11 -33.74
CA ALA A 147 -1.39 2.55 -33.45
C ALA A 147 -1.46 4.02 -33.02
N LEU A 148 -0.57 4.46 -32.11
CA LEU A 148 -0.48 5.85 -31.66
C LEU A 148 -0.19 6.78 -32.85
N LYS A 149 0.73 6.42 -33.75
CA LYS A 149 0.99 7.19 -34.98
C LYS A 149 -0.25 7.33 -35.86
N MET A 150 -1.09 6.30 -35.95
CA MET A 150 -2.36 6.38 -36.69
C MET A 150 -3.35 7.29 -35.96
N LEU A 151 -3.51 7.14 -34.65
CA LEU A 151 -4.39 7.95 -33.82
C LEU A 151 -4.01 9.44 -33.88
N CYS A 152 -2.73 9.77 -33.73
CA CYS A 152 -2.23 11.13 -33.82
C CYS A 152 -2.47 11.78 -35.20
N ARG A 153 -2.47 10.98 -36.28
CA ARG A 153 -2.85 11.46 -37.62
C ARG A 153 -4.35 11.67 -37.75
N ALA A 154 -5.15 10.84 -37.09
CA ALA A 154 -6.61 10.89 -37.12
C ALA A 154 -7.22 11.95 -36.20
N ALA A 155 -6.51 12.36 -35.14
CA ALA A 155 -6.91 13.38 -34.18
C ALA A 155 -6.90 14.81 -34.79
N GLY A 156 -7.50 14.99 -35.97
CA GLY A 156 -7.51 16.21 -36.79
C GLY A 156 -7.98 17.48 -36.07
N GLU A 157 -8.07 18.60 -36.81
CA GLU A 157 -8.22 19.98 -36.30
C GLU A 157 -9.53 20.24 -35.54
N GLU A 158 -9.70 19.64 -34.37
CA GLU A 158 -10.72 20.06 -33.44
C GLU A 158 -10.33 21.41 -32.86
N GLU A 159 -11.23 22.39 -33.02
CA GLU A 159 -11.00 23.80 -32.68
C GLU A 159 -10.60 24.00 -31.21
N ASP A 160 -11.00 23.06 -30.34
CA ASP A 160 -10.80 23.10 -28.90
C ASP A 160 -9.65 22.21 -28.39
N VAL A 161 -8.94 21.48 -29.26
CA VAL A 161 -7.76 20.67 -28.91
C VAL A 161 -6.48 21.40 -29.33
N PHE A 162 -5.67 21.78 -28.34
CA PHE A 162 -4.46 22.56 -28.55
C PHE A 162 -3.22 21.69 -28.74
N THR A 163 -3.11 20.59 -28.00
CA THR A 163 -2.00 19.63 -28.09
C THR A 163 -2.57 18.21 -28.09
N PHE A 164 -2.02 17.35 -28.94
CA PHE A 164 -2.32 15.92 -28.98
C PHE A 164 -1.04 15.19 -29.40
N LEU A 165 -0.39 14.48 -28.48
CA LEU A 165 0.92 13.89 -28.67
C LEU A 165 0.93 12.42 -28.25
N GLY A 166 1.29 11.55 -29.19
CA GLY A 166 1.73 10.20 -28.87
C GLY A 166 3.21 10.23 -28.51
N LEU A 167 3.55 9.56 -27.41
CA LEU A 167 4.87 9.62 -26.78
C LEU A 167 5.44 8.23 -26.57
N ARG A 168 6.76 8.12 -26.73
CA ARG A 168 7.54 6.92 -26.44
C ARG A 168 8.49 7.18 -25.29
N GLY A 169 8.42 6.37 -24.24
CA GLY A 169 9.31 6.46 -23.08
C GLY A 169 10.77 6.24 -23.46
N GLN A 170 11.68 6.97 -22.81
CA GLN A 170 13.13 6.87 -23.03
C GLN A 170 13.87 6.29 -21.82
N ASP A 171 13.15 6.01 -20.74
CA ASP A 171 13.71 5.50 -19.49
C ASP A 171 13.61 3.98 -19.38
N ASP A 172 12.78 3.36 -20.23
CA ASP A 172 12.63 1.92 -20.35
C ASP A 172 12.21 1.53 -21.78
N GLU A 173 12.14 0.23 -22.03
CA GLU A 173 11.81 -0.32 -23.35
C GLU A 173 10.33 -0.67 -23.53
N ILE A 174 9.45 -0.32 -22.59
CA ILE A 174 8.05 -0.76 -22.56
C ILE A 174 7.01 0.37 -22.40
N SER A 175 7.43 1.55 -21.97
CA SER A 175 6.54 2.67 -21.65
C SER A 175 6.26 3.54 -22.87
N LEU A 176 5.00 3.96 -22.97
CA LEU A 176 4.45 4.91 -23.94
C LEU A 176 3.47 5.84 -23.19
N ALA A 177 3.11 6.95 -23.82
CA ALA A 177 2.13 7.87 -23.27
C ALA A 177 1.30 8.56 -24.36
N LEU A 178 0.12 9.04 -23.99
CA LEU A 178 -0.70 9.92 -24.82
C LEU A 178 -1.01 11.19 -24.02
N SER A 179 -0.61 12.35 -24.54
CA SER A 179 -0.82 13.65 -23.89
C SER A 179 -1.77 14.53 -24.71
N VAL A 180 -2.77 15.09 -24.04
CA VAL A 180 -3.81 15.94 -24.65
C VAL A 180 -4.00 17.23 -23.84
N LYS A 181 -4.09 18.36 -24.53
CA LYS A 181 -4.39 19.68 -23.95
C LYS A 181 -5.57 20.29 -24.70
N SER A 182 -6.63 20.69 -24.01
CA SER A 182 -7.84 21.24 -24.63
C SER A 182 -8.49 22.38 -23.83
N LYS A 183 -9.41 23.10 -24.47
CA LYS A 183 -10.30 24.04 -23.78
C LYS A 183 -11.25 23.26 -22.84
N MET A 184 -11.68 23.89 -21.75
CA MET A 184 -12.73 23.34 -20.87
C MET A 184 -14.06 23.39 -21.63
N VAL A 185 -14.35 22.35 -22.41
CA VAL A 185 -15.64 22.19 -23.09
C VAL A 185 -16.40 21.11 -22.33
N LYS A 186 -17.64 21.40 -21.95
CA LYS A 186 -18.60 20.40 -21.49
C LYS A 186 -18.70 19.37 -22.61
N VAL A 187 -18.00 18.23 -22.48
CA VAL A 187 -17.75 17.26 -23.57
C VAL A 187 -19.09 16.93 -24.24
N ARG A 188 -19.35 17.60 -25.37
CA ARG A 188 -20.65 17.56 -26.04
C ARG A 188 -20.71 16.46 -27.09
N ASN A 189 -19.59 15.76 -27.28
CA ASN A 189 -19.48 14.66 -28.22
C ASN A 189 -18.63 13.53 -27.58
N PRO A 190 -19.24 12.39 -27.18
CA PRO A 190 -18.53 11.26 -26.56
C PRO A 190 -17.59 10.52 -27.53
N VAL A 191 -17.47 11.00 -28.78
CA VAL A 191 -16.66 10.38 -29.84
C VAL A 191 -15.15 10.58 -29.64
N LEU A 192 -14.69 11.67 -29.00
CA LEU A 192 -13.26 11.84 -28.69
C LEU A 192 -12.78 10.95 -27.54
N LEU A 193 -13.64 10.68 -26.55
CA LEU A 193 -13.37 9.68 -25.52
C LEU A 193 -13.44 8.25 -26.10
N ALA A 194 -14.25 8.05 -27.14
CA ALA A 194 -14.40 6.76 -27.80
C ALA A 194 -13.28 6.45 -28.81
N ALA A 195 -12.61 7.44 -29.43
CA ALA A 195 -11.55 7.19 -30.41
C ALA A 195 -10.29 6.51 -29.79
N ALA A 196 -10.07 6.67 -28.48
CA ALA A 196 -9.08 5.87 -27.74
C ALA A 196 -9.53 4.41 -27.52
N PHE A 197 -10.84 4.13 -27.60
CA PHE A 197 -11.43 2.80 -27.49
C PHE A 197 -11.70 2.12 -28.85
N THR A 198 -11.97 2.87 -29.95
CA THR A 198 -12.29 2.28 -31.27
C THR A 198 -11.10 1.89 -32.13
N ALA A 199 -9.87 2.31 -31.82
CA ALA A 199 -8.67 1.76 -32.47
C ALA A 199 -8.45 0.27 -32.14
N CYS A 200 -9.09 -0.25 -31.08
CA CYS A 200 -9.05 -1.65 -30.69
C CYS A 200 -10.07 -2.53 -31.47
N ALA A 201 -11.08 -1.93 -32.11
CA ALA A 201 -12.15 -2.68 -32.78
C ALA A 201 -11.82 -3.10 -34.22
N ALA A 202 -10.87 -2.45 -34.90
CA ALA A 202 -10.50 -2.78 -36.28
C ALA A 202 -9.44 -3.90 -36.40
N ALA A 203 -8.85 -4.35 -35.29
CA ALA A 203 -7.94 -5.49 -35.23
C ALA A 203 -8.66 -6.84 -35.00
N GLN A 204 -9.99 -6.87 -35.02
CA GLN A 204 -10.78 -8.07 -34.70
C GLN A 204 -10.87 -9.12 -35.82
N GLN A 205 -10.15 -8.99 -36.94
CA GLN A 205 -10.33 -9.90 -38.07
C GLN A 205 -9.12 -10.74 -38.49
N LEU A 206 -7.93 -10.57 -37.91
CA LEU A 206 -6.77 -11.42 -38.25
C LEU A 206 -5.82 -11.56 -37.06
N SER A 207 -6.07 -12.52 -36.16
CA SER A 207 -5.03 -13.17 -35.36
C SER A 207 -5.65 -14.17 -34.40
N GLU A 208 -5.13 -15.40 -34.35
CA GLU A 208 -5.25 -16.24 -33.16
C GLU A 208 -4.84 -15.44 -31.91
N PRO A 209 -5.52 -15.62 -30.77
CA PRO A 209 -5.33 -14.75 -29.61
C PRO A 209 -3.89 -14.82 -29.09
N LEU A 210 -3.19 -13.69 -29.20
CA LEU A 210 -1.99 -13.39 -28.41
C LEU A 210 -2.39 -13.46 -26.92
N ALA A 211 -1.88 -14.47 -26.23
CA ALA A 211 -2.04 -14.59 -24.79
C ALA A 211 -1.26 -13.47 -24.10
N TYR A 212 -1.98 -12.45 -23.62
CA TYR A 212 -1.53 -11.72 -22.44
C TYR A 212 -1.17 -12.79 -21.40
N ALA A 213 0.05 -12.74 -20.84
CA ALA A 213 0.21 -13.31 -19.52
C ALA A 213 -0.67 -12.44 -18.61
N ASN A 214 -1.94 -12.83 -18.46
CA ASN A 214 -2.80 -12.35 -17.39
C ASN A 214 -2.01 -12.66 -16.11
N ILE A 215 -1.33 -11.65 -15.54
CA ILE A 215 -0.87 -11.74 -14.16
C ILE A 215 -2.16 -11.65 -13.35
N THR A 216 -2.82 -12.79 -13.20
CA THR A 216 -4.03 -12.94 -12.40
C THR A 216 -3.65 -12.58 -10.98
N SER A 217 -4.25 -11.51 -10.46
CA SER A 217 -4.07 -11.20 -9.05
C SER A 217 -4.63 -12.34 -8.20
N VAL A 218 -4.11 -12.50 -6.99
CA VAL A 218 -4.75 -13.30 -5.95
C VAL A 218 -6.19 -12.81 -5.74
N LEU A 219 -6.45 -11.50 -5.86
CA LEU A 219 -7.82 -10.96 -5.81
C LEU A 219 -8.71 -11.58 -6.90
N ASP A 220 -8.25 -11.59 -8.15
CA ASP A 220 -9.00 -12.18 -9.27
C ASP A 220 -9.24 -13.68 -9.05
N THR A 221 -8.24 -14.37 -8.52
CA THR A 221 -8.32 -15.80 -8.19
C THR A 221 -9.37 -16.04 -7.10
N ILE A 222 -9.40 -15.22 -6.05
CA ILE A 222 -10.39 -15.32 -4.96
C ILE A 222 -11.80 -15.07 -5.51
N LEU A 223 -11.98 -14.00 -6.32
CA LEU A 223 -13.27 -13.62 -6.89
C LEU A 223 -13.80 -14.72 -7.83
N ALA A 224 -12.95 -15.22 -8.74
CA ALA A 224 -13.31 -16.28 -9.68
C ALA A 224 -13.65 -17.60 -8.96
N ARG A 225 -12.92 -17.92 -7.90
CA ARG A 225 -13.12 -19.14 -7.10
C ARG A 225 -14.31 -19.03 -6.14
N GLY A 226 -14.73 -17.81 -5.81
CA GLY A 226 -15.89 -17.53 -4.98
C GLY A 226 -15.72 -17.85 -3.49
N TYR A 227 -14.49 -17.99 -3.00
CA TYR A 227 -14.14 -18.12 -1.58
C TYR A 227 -12.69 -17.72 -1.34
N ILE A 228 -12.40 -17.25 -0.12
CA ILE A 228 -11.05 -16.91 0.35
C ILE A 228 -10.53 -17.97 1.32
N ASN A 229 -9.25 -18.35 1.20
CA ASN A 229 -8.55 -19.19 2.16
C ASN A 229 -7.82 -18.29 3.16
N VAL A 230 -8.10 -18.46 4.45
CA VAL A 230 -7.54 -17.64 5.54
C VAL A 230 -6.69 -18.51 6.44
N GLY A 231 -5.39 -18.27 6.47
CA GLY A 231 -4.45 -18.91 7.37
C GLY A 231 -4.61 -18.39 8.79
N THR A 232 -4.82 -19.27 9.76
CA THR A 232 -4.96 -18.91 11.18
C THR A 232 -4.42 -20.00 12.09
N THR A 233 -3.90 -19.63 13.27
CA THR A 233 -3.28 -20.58 14.20
C THR A 233 -4.30 -21.27 15.12
N GLY A 234 -5.36 -20.55 15.51
CA GLY A 234 -6.38 -21.06 16.42
C GLY A 234 -5.90 -21.16 17.87
N ASP A 235 -4.90 -20.40 18.27
CA ASP A 235 -4.25 -20.52 19.56
C ASP A 235 -3.88 -19.17 20.20
N TYR A 236 -4.58 -18.10 19.80
CA TYR A 236 -4.29 -16.74 20.24
C TYR A 236 -5.58 -15.94 20.48
N LYS A 237 -6.12 -16.04 21.70
CA LYS A 237 -7.30 -15.27 22.14
C LYS A 237 -6.90 -13.80 22.36
N PRO A 238 -7.75 -12.80 22.01
CA PRO A 238 -9.12 -12.92 21.50
C PRO A 238 -9.23 -13.06 19.97
N PHE A 239 -8.12 -13.13 19.24
CA PHE A 239 -8.10 -13.07 17.79
C PHE A 239 -8.57 -14.35 17.12
N THR A 240 -8.03 -15.50 17.53
CA THR A 240 -8.32 -16.81 16.94
C THR A 240 -8.16 -17.92 17.98
N TYR A 241 -9.15 -18.80 18.08
CA TYR A 241 -9.11 -19.96 18.96
C TYR A 241 -9.83 -21.14 18.32
N LEU A 242 -9.17 -22.30 18.29
CA LEU A 242 -9.73 -23.55 17.83
C LEU A 242 -10.42 -24.25 19.00
N VAL A 243 -11.75 -24.23 19.01
CA VAL A 243 -12.56 -24.92 20.01
C VAL A 243 -12.49 -26.43 19.81
N THR A 244 -11.96 -27.14 20.80
CA THR A 244 -11.83 -28.60 20.80
C THR A 244 -13.11 -29.30 21.25
N ASN A 245 -13.86 -28.70 22.18
CA ASN A 245 -15.17 -29.20 22.60
C ASN A 245 -16.31 -28.45 21.90
N GLN A 246 -16.88 -29.06 20.86
CA GLN A 246 -17.93 -28.45 20.04
C GLN A 246 -19.21 -28.10 20.80
N THR A 247 -19.48 -28.70 21.98
CA THR A 247 -20.64 -28.31 22.80
C THR A 247 -20.50 -26.93 23.41
N THR A 248 -19.29 -26.37 23.40
CA THR A 248 -18.97 -25.02 23.92
C THR A 248 -18.90 -23.97 22.83
N LEU A 249 -19.10 -24.36 21.55
CA LEU A 249 -19.15 -23.41 20.46
C LEU A 249 -20.30 -22.43 20.65
N PRO A 250 -20.06 -21.12 20.47
CA PRO A 250 -21.15 -20.17 20.51
C PRO A 250 -22.07 -20.37 19.31
N ASN A 251 -23.38 -20.38 19.54
CA ASN A 251 -24.40 -20.42 18.48
C ASN A 251 -24.44 -19.14 17.59
N THR A 252 -23.45 -18.25 17.73
CA THR A 252 -23.44 -16.90 17.15
C THR A 252 -22.31 -16.68 16.14
N THR A 253 -21.55 -17.72 15.77
CA THR A 253 -20.52 -17.56 14.74
C THR A 253 -21.18 -17.32 13.39
N ALA A 254 -20.68 -16.32 12.66
CA ALA A 254 -21.19 -15.99 11.32
C ALA A 254 -20.85 -17.07 10.27
N ILE A 255 -19.92 -17.97 10.61
CA ILE A 255 -19.53 -19.14 9.82
C ILE A 255 -19.63 -20.42 10.64
N ASN A 256 -20.01 -21.52 9.99
CA ASN A 256 -20.01 -22.85 10.58
C ASN A 256 -18.58 -23.40 10.65
N THR A 257 -17.91 -23.15 11.77
CA THR A 257 -16.49 -23.48 11.97
C THR A 257 -16.23 -23.76 13.45
N THR A 258 -15.15 -24.49 13.74
CA THR A 258 -14.65 -24.69 15.10
C THR A 258 -13.71 -23.58 15.57
N TYR A 259 -13.38 -22.61 14.70
CA TYR A 259 -12.57 -21.46 15.06
C TYR A 259 -13.46 -20.28 15.49
N ILE A 260 -13.07 -19.58 16.54
CA ILE A 260 -13.76 -18.38 17.03
C ILE A 260 -12.76 -17.27 17.32
N GLY A 261 -13.21 -16.01 17.30
CA GLY A 261 -12.38 -14.85 17.65
C GLY A 261 -12.57 -13.67 16.71
N ALA A 262 -11.93 -12.54 17.07
CA ALA A 262 -12.07 -11.28 16.35
C ALA A 262 -11.61 -11.37 14.90
N ASP A 263 -10.51 -12.06 14.63
CA ASP A 263 -10.00 -12.23 13.27
C ASP A 263 -10.80 -13.25 12.45
N ILE A 264 -11.56 -14.14 13.12
CA ILE A 264 -12.50 -15.04 12.46
C ILE A 264 -13.74 -14.27 11.98
N ASP A 265 -14.27 -13.38 12.83
CA ASP A 265 -15.35 -12.48 12.43
C ASP A 265 -14.88 -11.49 11.35
N ALA A 266 -13.63 -10.99 11.45
CA ALA A 266 -13.03 -10.13 10.44
C ALA A 266 -12.83 -10.86 9.09
N ALA A 267 -12.43 -12.13 9.10
CA ALA A 267 -12.34 -12.96 7.90
C ALA A 267 -13.71 -13.09 7.20
N GLN A 268 -14.79 -13.28 7.95
CA GLN A 268 -16.14 -13.28 7.38
C GLN A 268 -16.52 -11.89 6.82
N SER A 269 -16.17 -10.81 7.53
CA SER A 269 -16.39 -9.43 7.09
C SER A 269 -15.66 -9.14 5.76
N LEU A 270 -14.41 -9.58 5.62
CA LEU A 270 -13.65 -9.47 4.37
C LEU A 270 -14.29 -10.29 3.24
N SER A 271 -14.72 -11.52 3.52
CA SER A 271 -15.45 -12.35 2.55
C SER A 271 -16.73 -11.68 2.05
N ASN A 272 -17.48 -11.02 2.94
CA ASN A 272 -18.66 -10.25 2.59
C ASN A 272 -18.31 -9.02 1.74
N ALA A 273 -17.26 -8.28 2.10
CA ALA A 273 -16.80 -7.10 1.37
C ALA A 273 -16.34 -7.44 -0.07
N LEU A 274 -15.79 -8.65 -0.26
CA LEU A 274 -15.45 -9.20 -1.57
C LEU A 274 -16.67 -9.67 -2.38
N GLY A 275 -17.87 -9.70 -1.78
CA GLY A 275 -19.08 -10.20 -2.43
C GLY A 275 -19.04 -11.70 -2.74
N LEU A 276 -18.27 -12.49 -1.97
CA LEU A 276 -18.08 -13.90 -2.27
C LEU A 276 -19.35 -14.71 -1.98
N PRO A 277 -19.73 -15.66 -2.86
CA PRO A 277 -20.91 -16.50 -2.66
C PRO A 277 -20.74 -17.55 -1.56
N ASN A 278 -19.51 -17.84 -1.14
CA ASN A 278 -19.21 -18.83 -0.10
C ASN A 278 -18.47 -18.19 1.07
N PRO A 279 -18.62 -18.74 2.29
CA PRO A 279 -17.85 -18.29 3.46
C PRO A 279 -16.33 -18.52 3.29
N PRO A 280 -15.48 -17.80 4.05
CA PRO A 280 -14.05 -18.03 4.09
C PRO A 280 -13.74 -19.45 4.57
N ARG A 281 -12.69 -20.05 4.00
CA ARG A 281 -12.15 -21.34 4.43
C ARG A 281 -10.95 -21.10 5.32
N LEU A 282 -11.05 -21.54 6.57
CA LEU A 282 -9.96 -21.41 7.52
C LEU A 282 -8.96 -22.54 7.33
N VAL A 283 -7.68 -22.17 7.19
CA VAL A 283 -6.56 -23.09 6.98
C VAL A 283 -5.68 -23.04 8.22
N LYS A 284 -5.52 -24.18 8.89
CA LYS A 284 -4.67 -24.29 10.08
C LYS A 284 -3.20 -24.04 9.70
N THR A 285 -2.54 -23.20 10.48
CA THR A 285 -1.08 -23.00 10.46
C THR A 285 -0.55 -22.94 11.90
N ILE A 286 0.76 -22.78 12.06
CA ILE A 286 1.43 -22.49 13.34
C ILE A 286 2.33 -21.26 13.18
N TRP A 287 2.72 -20.65 14.28
CA TRP A 287 3.56 -19.44 14.29
C TRP A 287 4.87 -19.58 13.51
N ALA A 288 5.55 -20.70 13.71
CA ALA A 288 6.81 -21.01 13.02
C ALA A 288 6.68 -21.04 11.48
N ASN A 289 5.51 -21.42 10.96
CA ASN A 289 5.29 -21.67 9.54
C ASN A 289 4.42 -20.61 8.84
N ILE A 290 3.79 -19.68 9.57
CA ILE A 290 2.76 -18.79 9.02
C ILE A 290 3.23 -18.02 7.77
N THR A 291 4.48 -17.55 7.77
CA THR A 291 5.04 -16.82 6.62
C THR A 291 5.42 -17.75 5.48
N SER A 292 6.03 -18.91 5.76
CA SER A 292 6.38 -19.88 4.71
C SER A 292 5.15 -20.52 4.07
N ASP A 293 4.10 -20.77 4.85
CA ASP A 293 2.84 -21.34 4.38
C ASP A 293 2.08 -20.35 3.48
N LEU A 294 2.13 -19.05 3.80
CA LEU A 294 1.62 -17.99 2.93
C LEU A 294 2.40 -17.92 1.62
N VAL A 295 3.73 -17.92 1.67
CA VAL A 295 4.60 -17.90 0.48
C VAL A 295 4.39 -19.14 -0.38
N ALA A 296 4.12 -20.30 0.22
CA ALA A 296 3.80 -21.54 -0.47
C ALA A 296 2.37 -21.58 -1.03
N GLY A 297 1.56 -20.53 -0.84
CA GLY A 297 0.21 -20.43 -1.38
C GLY A 297 -0.82 -21.33 -0.68
N LYS A 298 -0.58 -21.76 0.57
CA LYS A 298 -1.55 -22.56 1.32
C LYS A 298 -2.83 -21.80 1.66
N PHE A 299 -2.74 -20.48 1.75
CA PHE A 299 -3.86 -19.56 1.98
C PHE A 299 -3.57 -18.21 1.33
N ASP A 300 -4.61 -17.42 1.10
CA ASP A 300 -4.52 -16.15 0.37
C ASP A 300 -4.16 -14.96 1.29
N ILE A 301 -4.46 -15.11 2.59
CA ILE A 301 -4.22 -14.12 3.65
C ILE A 301 -4.02 -14.84 4.98
N ALA A 302 -3.14 -14.35 5.84
CA ALA A 302 -3.01 -14.79 7.23
C ALA A 302 -3.67 -13.77 8.18
N MET A 303 -4.60 -14.26 9.01
CA MET A 303 -5.38 -13.49 9.98
C MET A 303 -5.40 -14.23 11.32
N GLY A 304 -5.17 -13.53 12.43
CA GLY A 304 -5.04 -14.13 13.76
C GLY A 304 -3.94 -13.48 14.58
N GLY A 305 -3.91 -12.15 14.65
CA GLY A 305 -2.92 -11.40 15.44
C GLY A 305 -1.48 -11.50 14.92
N VAL A 306 -1.28 -11.33 13.61
CA VAL A 306 0.07 -11.45 13.01
C VAL A 306 0.84 -10.14 13.16
N SER A 307 1.93 -10.17 13.94
CA SER A 307 2.82 -9.02 14.08
C SER A 307 3.50 -8.58 12.79
N LEU A 308 3.51 -7.28 12.55
CA LEU A 308 4.27 -6.61 11.50
C LEU A 308 5.75 -6.58 11.91
N THR A 309 6.56 -7.42 11.27
CA THR A 309 8.01 -7.41 11.48
C THR A 309 8.75 -7.25 10.17
N LEU A 310 9.89 -6.54 10.22
CA LEU A 310 10.76 -6.40 9.05
C LEU A 310 11.27 -7.75 8.54
N ALA A 311 11.43 -8.73 9.43
CA ALA A 311 11.81 -10.09 9.04
C ALA A 311 10.76 -10.74 8.14
N ARG A 312 9.48 -10.67 8.51
CA ARG A 312 8.37 -11.19 7.69
C ARG A 312 8.21 -10.37 6.40
N ALA A 313 8.30 -9.03 6.50
CA ALA A 313 8.11 -8.10 5.37
C ALA A 313 9.13 -8.28 4.22
N ARG A 314 10.23 -9.00 4.44
CA ARG A 314 11.16 -9.39 3.35
C ARG A 314 10.53 -10.32 2.32
N THR A 315 9.50 -11.07 2.69
CA THR A 315 8.93 -12.16 1.87
C THR A 315 7.43 -12.02 1.61
N VAL A 316 6.72 -11.29 2.46
CA VAL A 316 5.27 -11.06 2.36
C VAL A 316 4.96 -9.57 2.50
N PHE A 317 3.77 -9.16 2.07
CA PHE A 317 3.23 -7.84 2.40
C PHE A 317 2.33 -7.92 3.64
N PHE A 318 2.09 -6.78 4.25
CA PHE A 318 1.09 -6.62 5.30
C PHE A 318 0.03 -5.62 4.87
N SER A 319 -1.17 -5.77 5.41
CA SER A 319 -2.14 -4.69 5.43
C SER A 319 -1.60 -3.49 6.21
N THR A 320 -2.29 -2.35 6.15
CA THR A 320 -2.21 -1.34 7.21
C THR A 320 -2.46 -1.99 8.58
N ALA A 321 -1.80 -1.45 9.62
CA ALA A 321 -1.96 -1.96 10.98
C ALA A 321 -3.42 -1.86 11.42
N ILE A 322 -3.98 -2.96 11.93
CA ILE A 322 -5.35 -2.99 12.44
C ILE A 322 -5.40 -2.87 13.97
N GLN A 323 -4.34 -3.27 14.66
CA GLN A 323 -4.26 -3.20 16.10
C GLN A 323 -2.85 -2.85 16.55
N ARG A 324 -2.72 -1.83 17.39
CA ARG A 324 -1.47 -1.54 18.10
C ARG A 324 -1.41 -2.40 19.36
N VAL A 325 -0.25 -2.99 19.59
CA VAL A 325 0.05 -3.81 20.77
C VAL A 325 1.42 -3.41 21.33
N GLY A 326 1.99 -4.29 22.14
CA GLY A 326 3.32 -4.21 22.72
C GLY A 326 3.45 -5.31 23.77
N LYS A 327 4.67 -5.79 24.00
CA LYS A 327 4.94 -6.89 24.93
C LYS A 327 4.83 -6.42 26.38
N THR A 328 4.23 -7.23 27.23
CA THR A 328 4.24 -7.11 28.69
C THR A 328 4.34 -8.51 29.31
N ALA A 329 4.57 -8.59 30.62
CA ALA A 329 4.65 -9.86 31.31
C ALA A 329 3.37 -10.18 32.10
N CYS A 330 2.88 -11.40 31.90
CA CYS A 330 1.90 -12.05 32.76
C CYS A 330 2.62 -12.86 33.83
N ILE A 331 2.26 -12.66 35.09
CA ILE A 331 2.85 -13.30 36.28
C ILE A 331 1.74 -13.75 37.22
N ARG A 332 2.06 -14.56 38.23
CA ARG A 332 1.13 -14.77 39.35
C ARG A 332 0.99 -13.50 40.17
N CYS A 333 -0.21 -13.18 40.62
CA CYS A 333 -0.44 -12.03 41.52
C CYS A 333 0.33 -12.15 42.83
N ALA A 334 0.57 -13.38 43.31
CA ALA A 334 1.41 -13.64 44.48
C ALA A 334 2.87 -13.16 44.31
N ASP A 335 3.35 -13.04 43.06
CA ASP A 335 4.72 -12.64 42.71
C ASP A 335 4.80 -11.19 42.20
N ALA A 336 3.72 -10.41 42.28
CA ALA A 336 3.65 -9.04 41.73
C ALA A 336 4.68 -8.07 42.34
N SER A 337 5.12 -8.29 43.58
CA SER A 337 6.19 -7.49 44.20
C SER A 337 7.60 -7.91 43.78
N LYS A 338 7.75 -9.10 43.19
CA LYS A 338 9.03 -9.66 42.73
C LYS A 338 9.33 -9.28 41.29
N TYR A 339 8.32 -9.27 40.44
CA TYR A 339 8.45 -9.04 39.00
C TYR A 339 7.71 -7.76 38.62
N THR A 340 8.45 -6.66 38.48
CA THR A 340 7.90 -5.32 38.24
C THR A 340 8.29 -4.73 36.89
N ASP A 341 9.32 -5.29 36.26
CA ASP A 341 9.89 -4.83 35.00
C ASP A 341 10.67 -5.95 34.30
N LEU A 342 11.24 -5.64 33.14
CA LEU A 342 12.03 -6.62 32.39
C LEU A 342 13.33 -7.02 33.11
N ALA A 343 13.91 -6.14 33.90
CA ALA A 343 15.17 -6.41 34.61
C ALA A 343 14.99 -7.39 35.78
N SER A 344 13.86 -7.31 36.48
CA SER A 344 13.47 -8.25 37.55
C SER A 344 13.09 -9.63 36.98
N LEU A 345 12.62 -9.69 35.74
CA LEU A 345 12.39 -10.93 35.01
C LEU A 345 13.69 -11.55 34.48
N ASP A 346 14.69 -10.75 34.10
CA ASP A 346 15.98 -11.24 33.60
C ASP A 346 17.00 -11.56 34.73
N GLN A 347 16.63 -12.45 35.64
CA GLN A 347 17.49 -12.86 36.76
C GLN A 347 17.79 -14.37 36.73
N PRO A 348 18.97 -14.80 37.21
CA PRO A 348 19.27 -16.22 37.37
C PRO A 348 18.21 -16.95 38.20
N GLY A 349 17.70 -18.06 37.68
CA GLY A 349 16.68 -18.89 38.34
C GLY A 349 15.24 -18.46 38.10
N VAL A 350 15.00 -17.36 37.37
CA VAL A 350 13.66 -17.01 36.85
C VAL A 350 13.39 -17.81 35.58
N LYS A 351 12.17 -18.34 35.45
CA LYS A 351 11.71 -19.10 34.29
C LYS A 351 10.65 -18.33 33.50
N VAL A 352 10.94 -17.99 32.26
CA VAL A 352 9.97 -17.33 31.36
C VAL A 352 9.47 -18.35 30.34
N ALA A 353 8.19 -18.71 30.43
CA ALA A 353 7.56 -19.61 29.49
C ALA A 353 7.17 -18.88 28.21
N VAL A 354 7.38 -19.52 27.06
CA VAL A 354 7.09 -18.93 25.76
C VAL A 354 6.68 -19.97 24.72
N ASN A 355 5.77 -19.58 23.83
CA ASN A 355 5.39 -20.36 22.67
C ASN A 355 6.45 -20.29 21.55
N PRO A 356 6.78 -21.41 20.89
CA PRO A 356 7.87 -21.45 19.91
C PRO A 356 7.50 -20.80 18.56
N GLY A 357 8.51 -20.21 17.92
CA GLY A 357 8.47 -19.73 16.53
C GLY A 357 7.79 -18.39 16.30
N GLY A 358 7.27 -17.75 17.36
CA GLY A 358 6.58 -16.46 17.31
C GLY A 358 7.46 -15.25 17.63
N THR A 359 6.82 -14.06 17.73
CA THR A 359 7.52 -12.84 18.15
C THR A 359 7.82 -12.82 19.66
N ASN A 360 7.07 -13.58 20.47
CA ASN A 360 7.35 -13.74 21.90
C ASN A 360 8.72 -14.39 22.14
N GLU A 361 8.99 -15.56 21.53
CA GLU A 361 10.29 -16.22 21.66
C GLU A 361 11.43 -15.33 21.14
N ALA A 362 11.23 -14.65 20.01
CA ALA A 362 12.21 -13.73 19.47
C ALA A 362 12.51 -12.57 20.42
N PHE A 363 11.48 -12.03 21.09
CA PHE A 363 11.63 -10.99 22.09
C PHE A 363 12.39 -11.51 23.32
N ASP A 364 12.02 -12.66 23.85
CA ASP A 364 12.66 -13.25 25.04
C ASP A 364 14.14 -13.52 24.78
N ARG A 365 14.49 -14.15 23.65
CA ARG A 365 15.89 -14.39 23.28
C ARG A 365 16.68 -13.10 23.09
N ALA A 366 16.04 -12.05 22.58
CA ALA A 366 16.66 -10.76 22.35
C ALA A 366 16.93 -10.01 23.67
N ASN A 367 16.08 -10.17 24.68
CA ASN A 367 16.10 -9.31 25.87
C ASN A 367 16.49 -10.01 27.18
N LEU A 368 16.26 -11.32 27.30
CA LEU A 368 16.60 -12.11 28.49
C LEU A 368 17.98 -12.77 28.28
N LYS A 369 18.93 -12.49 29.18
CA LYS A 369 20.30 -13.01 29.15
C LYS A 369 20.64 -13.93 30.32
N SER A 370 19.87 -13.86 31.40
CA SER A 370 20.08 -14.57 32.66
C SER A 370 18.92 -15.50 33.02
N ALA A 371 17.68 -15.14 32.65
CA ALA A 371 16.52 -16.01 32.87
C ALA A 371 16.53 -17.27 31.98
N GLU A 372 15.90 -18.33 32.47
CA GLU A 372 15.67 -19.56 31.71
C GLU A 372 14.44 -19.37 30.81
N ILE A 373 14.62 -19.49 29.49
CA ILE A 373 13.53 -19.48 28.52
C ILE A 373 13.00 -20.91 28.37
N VAL A 374 11.75 -21.14 28.78
CA VAL A 374 11.08 -22.45 28.75
C VAL A 374 10.12 -22.50 27.57
N LEU A 375 10.43 -23.31 26.56
CA LEU A 375 9.55 -23.50 25.41
C LEU A 375 8.36 -24.38 25.80
N VAL A 376 7.14 -23.90 25.55
CA VAL A 376 5.90 -24.64 25.76
C VAL A 376 5.19 -24.79 24.41
N GLU A 377 5.14 -26.02 23.90
CA GLU A 377 4.63 -26.34 22.56
C GLU A 377 3.12 -26.13 22.41
N ASP A 378 2.35 -26.37 23.47
CA ASP A 378 0.92 -26.06 23.49
C ASP A 378 0.73 -24.63 23.97
N ASN A 379 0.43 -23.71 23.04
CA ASN A 379 0.18 -22.31 23.36
C ASN A 379 -0.94 -22.13 24.41
N ASN A 380 -1.91 -23.05 24.46
CA ASN A 380 -2.98 -22.96 25.46
C ASN A 380 -2.49 -23.31 26.87
N ALA A 381 -1.34 -23.97 27.00
CA ALA A 381 -0.73 -24.36 28.26
C ALA A 381 0.32 -23.38 28.77
N VAL A 382 0.74 -22.37 27.99
CA VAL A 382 1.82 -21.43 28.40
C VAL A 382 1.41 -20.65 29.66
N TYR A 383 0.16 -20.15 29.70
CA TYR A 383 -0.37 -19.46 30.88
C TYR A 383 -0.64 -20.43 32.05
N GLN A 384 -0.99 -21.69 31.76
CA GLN A 384 -1.12 -22.72 32.79
C GLN A 384 0.22 -22.98 33.49
N ALA A 385 1.34 -22.95 32.76
CA ALA A 385 2.66 -23.09 33.36
C ALA A 385 2.96 -21.97 34.38
N VAL A 386 2.49 -20.75 34.11
CA VAL A 386 2.58 -19.61 35.05
C VAL A 386 1.65 -19.82 36.25
N LEU A 387 0.41 -20.23 36.04
CA LEU A 387 -0.54 -20.55 37.12
C LEU A 387 -0.01 -21.64 38.05
N ASP A 388 0.53 -22.73 37.48
CA ASP A 388 1.01 -23.90 38.20
C ASP A 388 2.32 -23.67 38.96
N GLY A 389 3.00 -22.53 38.76
CA GLY A 389 4.30 -22.30 39.39
C GLY A 389 5.49 -22.93 38.65
N THR A 390 5.26 -23.59 37.52
CA THR A 390 6.33 -24.25 36.75
C THR A 390 7.13 -23.27 35.89
N ALA A 391 6.53 -22.12 35.56
CA ALA A 391 7.18 -20.92 35.07
C ALA A 391 6.82 -19.72 35.96
N ASP A 392 7.64 -18.68 35.95
CA ASP A 392 7.45 -17.46 36.72
C ASP A 392 6.66 -16.40 35.96
N ALA A 393 6.86 -16.33 34.65
CA ALA A 393 6.22 -15.35 33.78
C ALA A 393 6.02 -15.89 32.37
N MET A 394 5.12 -15.23 31.63
CA MET A 394 5.05 -15.27 30.17
C MET A 394 5.09 -13.84 29.65
N ILE A 395 5.98 -13.55 28.69
CA ILE A 395 6.01 -12.25 28.01
C ILE A 395 5.22 -12.38 26.69
N SER A 396 4.13 -11.62 26.57
CA SER A 396 3.27 -11.62 25.38
C SER A 396 2.66 -10.24 25.13
N ASP A 397 1.84 -10.12 24.09
CA ASP A 397 1.15 -8.87 23.77
C ASP A 397 0.21 -8.46 24.91
N LEU A 398 0.20 -7.16 25.24
CA LEU A 398 -0.61 -6.59 26.32
C LEU A 398 -2.08 -7.02 26.25
N ILE A 399 -2.68 -7.01 25.06
CA ILE A 399 -4.07 -7.40 24.88
C ILE A 399 -4.36 -8.88 25.22
N GLU A 400 -3.37 -9.76 25.01
CA GLU A 400 -3.47 -11.17 25.43
C GLU A 400 -3.41 -11.26 26.95
N VAL A 401 -2.42 -10.58 27.53
CA VAL A 401 -2.18 -10.61 28.96
C VAL A 401 -3.36 -10.03 29.73
N GLU A 402 -3.94 -8.92 29.26
CA GLU A 402 -5.17 -8.33 29.82
C GLU A 402 -6.33 -9.33 29.80
N LEU A 403 -6.50 -10.07 28.71
CA LEU A 403 -7.54 -11.10 28.62
C LEU A 403 -7.28 -12.23 29.61
N GLN A 404 -6.04 -12.70 29.74
CA GLN A 404 -5.69 -13.79 30.64
C GLN A 404 -5.85 -13.39 32.11
N VAL A 405 -5.46 -12.17 32.48
CA VAL A 405 -5.73 -11.60 33.80
C VAL A 405 -7.23 -11.55 34.10
N LYS A 406 -8.05 -11.18 33.11
CA LYS A 406 -9.51 -11.17 33.26
C LYS A 406 -10.10 -12.58 33.40
N LEU A 407 -9.53 -13.58 32.73
CA LEU A 407 -9.97 -14.98 32.82
C LEU A 407 -9.54 -15.65 34.14
N HIS A 408 -8.45 -15.17 34.74
CA HIS A 408 -7.83 -15.70 35.96
C HIS A 408 -7.72 -14.62 37.05
N GLU A 409 -8.85 -13.92 37.30
CA GLU A 409 -8.89 -12.76 38.18
C GLU A 409 -8.42 -13.10 39.60
N GLY A 410 -7.40 -12.38 40.08
CA GLY A 410 -6.77 -12.60 41.38
C GLY A 410 -5.67 -13.66 41.40
N GLU A 411 -5.50 -14.43 40.33
CA GLU A 411 -4.44 -15.43 40.18
C GLU A 411 -3.30 -14.91 39.28
N LEU A 412 -3.65 -14.30 38.14
CA LEU A 412 -2.69 -13.69 37.21
C LEU A 412 -2.75 -12.16 37.26
N CYS A 413 -1.58 -11.53 37.14
CA CYS A 413 -1.38 -10.09 37.18
C CYS A 413 -0.42 -9.65 36.06
N ILE A 414 -0.50 -8.36 35.68
CA ILE A 414 0.42 -7.73 34.73
C ILE A 414 1.59 -7.10 35.50
N ALA A 415 2.83 -7.42 35.14
CA ALA A 415 4.01 -6.85 35.80
C ALA A 415 4.16 -5.34 35.53
N ASN A 416 3.80 -4.88 34.33
CA ASN A 416 3.94 -3.49 33.90
C ASN A 416 2.77 -3.08 32.97
N PRO A 417 1.60 -2.73 33.53
CA PRO A 417 0.38 -2.51 32.74
C PRO A 417 0.42 -1.23 31.88
N ASP A 418 1.09 -0.17 32.34
CA ASP A 418 1.04 1.15 31.69
C ASP A 418 2.16 1.38 30.66
N ALA A 419 3.15 0.49 30.57
CA ALA A 419 4.31 0.68 29.73
C ALA A 419 4.78 -0.63 29.07
N PRO A 420 4.19 -1.03 27.93
CA PRO A 420 4.70 -2.16 27.15
C PRO A 420 6.20 -2.02 26.87
N PHE A 421 6.93 -3.14 26.92
CA PHE A 421 8.39 -3.18 26.76
C PHE A 421 8.85 -2.79 25.35
N ASN A 422 7.97 -2.86 24.35
CA ASN A 422 8.24 -2.45 22.98
C ASN A 422 7.01 -1.84 22.32
N PHE A 423 7.24 -1.31 21.12
CA PHE A 423 6.19 -0.99 20.17
C PHE A 423 6.01 -2.16 19.20
N GLU A 424 4.77 -2.58 18.97
CA GLU A 424 4.42 -3.61 18.00
C GLU A 424 3.02 -3.35 17.43
N GLU A 425 2.80 -3.76 16.19
CA GLU A 425 1.52 -3.65 15.51
C GLU A 425 1.15 -4.99 14.89
N LEU A 426 -0.15 -5.26 14.84
CA LEU A 426 -0.75 -6.42 14.20
C LEU A 426 -1.45 -5.99 12.91
N GLY A 427 -1.44 -6.88 11.92
CA GLY A 427 -2.13 -6.70 10.66
C GLY A 427 -2.17 -8.01 9.90
N TYR A 428 -2.67 -7.96 8.67
CA TYR A 428 -2.91 -9.15 7.88
C TYR A 428 -1.81 -9.36 6.87
N ALA A 429 -1.16 -10.52 6.94
CA ALA A 429 -0.09 -10.85 6.00
C ALA A 429 -0.71 -11.39 4.69
N VAL A 430 -0.26 -10.86 3.56
CA VAL A 430 -0.69 -11.25 2.22
C VAL A 430 0.52 -11.57 1.34
N SER A 431 0.31 -12.32 0.26
CA SER A 431 1.34 -12.54 -0.75
C SER A 431 1.83 -11.20 -1.33
N ARG A 432 2.98 -11.21 -2.03
CA ARG A 432 3.53 -10.01 -2.68
C ARG A 432 2.76 -9.64 -3.96
N ASP A 433 1.45 -9.49 -3.80
CA ASP A 433 0.48 -9.03 -4.78
C ASP A 433 -0.05 -7.66 -4.33
N ILE A 434 0.29 -6.62 -5.09
CA ILE A 434 -0.06 -5.25 -4.72
C ILE A 434 -1.55 -4.96 -4.87
N VAL A 435 -2.23 -5.60 -5.83
CA VAL A 435 -3.67 -5.42 -6.07
C VAL A 435 -4.45 -6.01 -4.90
N TRP A 436 -4.10 -7.23 -4.50
CA TRP A 436 -4.68 -7.88 -3.34
C TRP A 436 -4.42 -7.09 -2.05
N LYS A 437 -3.17 -6.65 -1.84
CA LYS A 437 -2.82 -5.82 -0.69
C LYS A 437 -3.63 -4.52 -0.64
N GLN A 438 -3.78 -3.80 -1.76
CA GLN A 438 -4.53 -2.54 -1.82
C GLN A 438 -6.00 -2.74 -1.45
N PHE A 439 -6.61 -3.85 -1.88
CA PHE A 439 -7.98 -4.19 -1.49
C PHE A 439 -8.08 -4.41 0.02
N VAL A 440 -7.17 -5.21 0.59
CA VAL A 440 -7.13 -5.48 2.03
C VAL A 440 -6.90 -4.19 2.83
N ASP A 441 -5.97 -3.32 2.41
CA ASP A 441 -5.75 -2.02 3.04
C ASP A 441 -7.00 -1.16 3.07
N THR A 442 -7.72 -1.11 1.93
CA THR A 442 -8.97 -0.35 1.82
C THR A 442 -10.04 -0.90 2.75
N TRP A 443 -10.16 -2.22 2.83
CA TRP A 443 -11.09 -2.87 3.75
C TRP A 443 -10.71 -2.63 5.22
N VAL A 444 -9.44 -2.76 5.61
CA VAL A 444 -8.95 -2.45 6.96
C VAL A 444 -9.24 -1.00 7.32
N HIS A 445 -8.98 -0.05 6.40
CA HIS A 445 -9.28 1.36 6.61
C HIS A 445 -10.77 1.59 6.90
N VAL A 446 -11.67 0.91 6.18
CA VAL A 446 -13.12 0.97 6.45
C VAL A 446 -13.48 0.35 7.81
N GLN A 447 -12.87 -0.78 8.20
CA GLN A 447 -13.10 -1.40 9.51
C GLN A 447 -12.74 -0.46 10.67
N LEU A 448 -11.60 0.23 10.55
CA LEU A 448 -11.12 1.18 11.54
C LEU A 448 -11.97 2.46 11.55
N GLY A 449 -12.19 3.08 10.38
CA GLY A 449 -12.91 4.35 10.26
C GLY A 449 -14.39 4.26 10.65
N SER A 450 -15.01 3.08 10.49
CA SER A 450 -16.39 2.84 10.93
C SER A 450 -16.53 2.41 12.40
N GLY A 451 -15.43 2.06 13.08
CA GLY A 451 -15.46 1.47 14.42
C GLY A 451 -15.90 0.00 14.47
N ALA A 452 -16.09 -0.65 13.32
CA ALA A 452 -16.49 -2.06 13.23
C ALA A 452 -15.43 -3.00 13.84
N TRP A 453 -14.14 -2.69 13.66
CA TRP A 453 -13.06 -3.45 14.28
C TRP A 453 -13.14 -3.38 15.82
N ASN A 454 -13.24 -2.18 16.39
CA ASN A 454 -13.32 -2.01 17.85
C ASN A 454 -14.52 -2.75 18.42
N THR A 455 -15.70 -2.63 17.78
CA THR A 455 -16.91 -3.35 18.21
C THR A 455 -16.69 -4.88 18.20
N THR A 456 -16.02 -5.39 17.17
CA THR A 456 -15.71 -6.81 17.04
C THR A 456 -14.72 -7.24 18.13
N LEU A 457 -13.63 -6.49 18.32
CA LEU A 457 -12.62 -6.79 19.31
C LEU A 457 -13.19 -6.74 20.74
N ASP A 458 -13.98 -5.72 21.07
CA ASP A 458 -14.66 -5.59 22.37
C ASP A 458 -15.61 -6.74 22.66
N LYS A 459 -16.35 -7.21 21.64
CA LYS A 459 -17.19 -8.41 21.76
C LYS A 459 -16.36 -9.62 22.21
N TRP A 460 -15.19 -9.83 21.60
CA TRP A 460 -14.34 -11.01 21.88
C TRP A 460 -13.51 -10.86 23.16
N LEU A 461 -13.13 -9.65 23.55
CA LEU A 461 -12.55 -9.36 24.86
C LEU A 461 -13.55 -9.57 26.01
N ASN A 462 -14.84 -9.42 25.75
CA ASN A 462 -15.91 -9.69 26.71
C ASN A 462 -16.56 -11.07 26.53
N TYR A 463 -16.09 -11.86 25.57
CA TYR A 463 -16.61 -13.20 25.35
C TYR A 463 -16.24 -14.12 26.50
N LYS A 464 -17.18 -15.00 26.89
CA LYS A 464 -16.94 -16.03 27.89
C LYS A 464 -16.21 -17.20 27.24
N TRP A 465 -14.88 -17.08 27.19
CA TRP A 465 -14.03 -18.12 26.62
C TRP A 465 -14.24 -19.46 27.35
N PRO A 466 -14.35 -20.58 26.62
CA PRO A 466 -14.36 -21.89 27.25
C PRO A 466 -13.10 -22.07 28.10
N SER A 467 -13.27 -22.53 29.33
CA SER A 467 -12.16 -23.00 30.16
C SER A 467 -11.46 -24.13 29.40
N VAL A 468 -10.13 -24.03 29.31
CA VAL A 468 -9.29 -25.04 28.65
C VAL A 468 -9.20 -26.29 29.50
#